data_AF-A0A7J9VGW2-F1
#
_entry.id   AF-A0A7J9VGW2-F1
#
_cell.length_a   1.000
_cell.length_b   1.000
_cell.length_c   1.000
_cell.angle_alpha   90.00
_cell.angle_beta   90.00
_cell.angle_gamma   90.00
#
_symmetry.space_group_name_H-M   'P 1'
#
loop_
_entity.id
_entity.type
_entity.pdbx_description
1 polymer ?
#
loop_
_entity_poly.entity_id
_entity_poly.type
_entity_poly.pdbx_seq_one_letter_code
_entity_poly.pdbx_strand_id
1 'polypeptide(L)'
;MSAGRRLSYEELADLVVRQAEQIEELRAENAELKRRLGLNSQNSSKPPASDSPFAKPAPKSLRRKSGRKPGGQPGHQGSTLAQVADPNERRRHEPGPCAGCGSDLAEAPEAGMERRQVF
;
A
#
# COMPACT_ATOMS: atom_id res chain seq x y z
N MET A 1 21.55 3.14 -59.29
CA MET A 1 20.30 2.61 -58.71
C MET A 1 20.20 1.16 -59.12
N SER A 2 20.40 0.23 -58.19
CA SER A 2 20.37 -1.21 -58.52
C SER A 2 18.95 -1.60 -58.90
N ALA A 3 18.77 -2.10 -60.12
CA ALA A 3 17.50 -2.67 -60.55
C ALA A 3 17.23 -3.91 -59.71
N GLY A 4 16.35 -3.78 -58.72
CA GLY A 4 15.99 -4.88 -57.83
C GLY A 4 15.45 -6.07 -58.63
N ARG A 5 16.00 -7.26 -58.36
CA ARG A 5 15.50 -8.53 -58.89
C ARG A 5 13.99 -8.60 -58.63
N ARG A 6 13.19 -8.78 -59.69
CA ARG A 6 11.76 -9.10 -59.54
C ARG A 6 11.68 -10.53 -59.02
N LEU A 7 11.11 -10.67 -57.83
CA LEU A 7 10.75 -11.96 -57.26
C LEU A 7 9.66 -12.59 -58.12
N SER A 8 9.70 -13.91 -58.26
CA SER A 8 8.61 -14.67 -58.87
C SER A 8 7.34 -14.56 -58.02
N TYR A 9 6.19 -14.88 -58.61
CA TYR A 9 4.93 -14.91 -57.87
C TYR A 9 4.98 -15.91 -56.70
N GLU A 10 5.63 -17.06 -56.90
CA GLU A 10 5.83 -18.07 -55.85
C GLU A 10 6.72 -17.54 -54.73
N GLU A 11 7.84 -16.89 -55.05
CA GLU A 11 8.73 -16.26 -54.04
C GLU A 11 8.00 -15.19 -53.22
N LEU A 12 7.08 -14.44 -53.85
CA LEU A 12 6.22 -13.47 -53.17
C LEU A 12 5.19 -14.15 -52.27
N ALA A 13 4.56 -15.23 -52.73
CA ALA A 13 3.59 -15.99 -51.95
C ALA A 13 4.24 -16.60 -50.69
N ASP A 14 5.42 -17.19 -50.82
CA ASP A 14 6.19 -17.72 -49.68
C ASP A 14 6.59 -16.63 -48.68
N LEU A 15 6.91 -15.43 -49.16
CA LEU A 15 7.20 -14.29 -48.30
C LEU A 15 5.95 -13.84 -47.54
N VAL A 16 4.79 -13.79 -48.19
CA VAL A 16 3.51 -13.43 -47.55
C VAL A 16 3.14 -14.42 -46.47
N VAL A 17 3.29 -15.73 -46.71
CA VAL A 17 3.02 -16.77 -45.71
C VAL A 17 3.93 -16.60 -44.49
N ARG A 18 5.24 -16.47 -44.69
CA ARG A 18 6.20 -16.28 -43.58
C ARG A 18 5.93 -14.99 -42.79
N GLN A 19 5.55 -13.91 -43.48
CA GLN A 19 5.20 -12.66 -42.82
C GLN A 19 3.91 -12.79 -42.02
N ALA A 20 2.90 -13.50 -42.54
CA ALA A 20 1.65 -13.75 -41.82
C ALA A 20 1.90 -14.55 -40.54
N GLU A 21 2.73 -15.59 -40.59
CA GLU A 21 3.16 -16.37 -39.42
C GLU A 21 3.85 -15.48 -38.37
N GLN A 22 4.81 -14.67 -38.81
CA GLN A 22 5.55 -13.77 -37.91
C GLN A 22 4.65 -12.68 -37.30
N ILE A 23 3.67 -12.18 -38.06
CA ILE A 23 2.69 -11.22 -37.54
C ILE A 23 1.83 -11.86 -36.45
N GLU A 24 1.37 -13.09 -36.64
CA GLU A 24 0.55 -13.77 -35.63
C GLU A 24 1.34 -14.08 -34.35
N GLU A 25 2.60 -14.50 -34.48
CA GLU A 25 3.50 -14.68 -33.33
C GLU A 25 3.70 -13.37 -32.55
N LEU A 26 4.03 -12.29 -33.25
CA LEU A 26 4.23 -10.98 -32.63
C LEU A 26 2.94 -10.43 -32.00
N ARG A 27 1.78 -10.68 -32.60
CA ARG A 27 0.48 -10.29 -32.02
C ARG A 27 0.19 -11.03 -30.74
N ALA A 28 0.48 -12.33 -30.69
CA ALA A 28 0.33 -13.14 -29.48
C ALA A 28 1.25 -12.64 -28.36
N GLU A 29 2.53 -12.38 -28.66
CA GLU A 29 3.48 -11.84 -27.69
C GLU A 29 3.05 -10.45 -27.20
N ASN A 30 2.61 -9.57 -28.11
CA ASN A 30 2.17 -8.23 -27.75
C ASN A 30 0.93 -8.27 -26.84
N ALA A 31 -0.01 -9.19 -27.09
CA ALA A 31 -1.18 -9.39 -26.24
C ALA A 31 -0.79 -9.85 -24.83
N GLU A 32 0.15 -10.79 -24.72
CA GLU A 32 0.64 -11.28 -23.43
C GLU A 32 1.41 -10.20 -22.66
N LEU A 33 2.27 -9.44 -23.33
CA LEU A 33 3.00 -8.32 -22.72
C LEU A 33 2.04 -7.24 -22.21
N LYS A 34 1.02 -6.87 -23.02
CA LYS A 34 -0.03 -5.93 -22.60
C LYS A 34 -0.81 -6.45 -21.40
N ARG A 35 -1.16 -7.74 -21.39
CA ARG A 35 -1.82 -8.39 -20.24
C ARG A 35 -0.96 -8.25 -18.99
N ARG A 36 0.34 -8.60 -19.06
CA ARG A 36 1.27 -8.52 -17.92
C ARG A 36 1.42 -7.09 -17.40
N LEU A 37 1.59 -6.12 -18.28
CA LEU A 37 1.74 -4.70 -17.93
C LEU A 37 0.45 -4.10 -17.34
N GLY A 38 -0.72 -4.65 -17.68
CA GLY A 38 -2.01 -4.24 -17.13
C GLY A 38 -2.29 -4.77 -15.71
N LEU A 39 -1.51 -5.71 -15.19
CA LEU A 39 -1.72 -6.29 -13.86
C LEU A 39 -1.17 -5.40 -12.75
N ASN A 40 -1.97 -5.12 -11.74
CA ASN A 40 -1.63 -4.38 -10.53
C ASN A 40 -2.32 -5.00 -9.29
N SER A 41 -2.03 -4.47 -8.10
CA SER A 41 -2.62 -4.97 -6.87
C SER A 41 -4.15 -4.92 -6.81
N GLN A 42 -4.79 -4.09 -7.64
CA GLN A 42 -6.26 -3.98 -7.68
C GLN A 42 -6.93 -5.07 -8.53
N ASN A 43 -6.22 -5.65 -9.50
CA ASN A 43 -6.81 -6.59 -10.47
C ASN A 43 -6.09 -7.94 -10.57
N SER A 44 -5.05 -8.20 -9.76
CA SER A 44 -4.24 -9.42 -9.90
C SER A 44 -3.87 -10.14 -8.60
N SER A 45 -4.55 -9.87 -7.48
CA SER A 45 -4.27 -10.45 -6.15
C SER A 45 -2.83 -10.29 -5.66
N LYS A 46 -2.02 -9.46 -6.33
CA LYS A 46 -0.64 -9.15 -5.93
C LYS A 46 -0.67 -8.15 -4.78
N PRO A 47 0.29 -8.21 -3.84
CA PRO A 47 0.36 -7.24 -2.77
C PRO A 47 0.62 -5.82 -3.34
N PRO A 48 0.07 -4.75 -2.74
CA PRO A 48 0.31 -3.36 -3.17
C PRO A 48 1.79 -2.95 -3.20
N ALA A 49 2.63 -3.61 -2.39
CA ALA A 49 4.08 -3.39 -2.37
C ALA A 49 4.77 -3.77 -3.69
N SER A 50 4.13 -4.61 -4.53
CA SER A 50 4.64 -4.98 -5.86
C SER A 50 4.26 -3.99 -6.96
N ASP A 51 3.37 -3.03 -6.68
CA ASP A 51 3.07 -1.96 -7.63
C ASP A 51 4.26 -0.98 -7.71
N SER A 52 4.44 -0.34 -8.87
CA SER A 52 5.49 0.67 -9.04
C SER A 52 5.34 1.79 -8.01
N PRO A 53 6.40 2.19 -7.29
CA PRO A 53 6.33 3.28 -6.32
C PRO A 53 5.99 4.64 -6.96
N PHE A 54 6.11 4.73 -8.29
CA PHE A 54 5.73 5.92 -9.06
C PHE A 54 4.27 5.90 -9.53
N ALA A 55 3.61 4.74 -9.51
CA ALA A 55 2.19 4.59 -9.85
C ALA A 55 1.33 4.82 -8.60
N LYS A 56 1.26 6.09 -8.14
CA LYS A 56 0.38 6.43 -7.01
C LYS A 56 -1.09 6.29 -7.43
N PRO A 57 -1.91 5.51 -6.71
CA PRO A 57 -3.33 5.45 -7.01
C PRO A 57 -3.97 6.81 -6.79
N ALA A 58 -5.03 7.10 -7.55
CA ALA A 58 -5.81 8.31 -7.35
C ALA A 58 -6.30 8.38 -5.89
N PRO A 59 -6.30 9.57 -5.27
CA PRO A 59 -6.76 9.71 -3.90
C PRO A 59 -8.22 9.26 -3.80
N LYS A 60 -8.52 8.40 -2.82
CA LYS A 60 -9.90 7.91 -2.56
C LYS A 60 -10.87 9.04 -2.21
N SER A 61 -10.35 10.17 -1.72
CA SER A 61 -11.15 11.30 -1.28
C SER A 61 -11.14 12.42 -2.32
N LEU A 62 -12.32 12.83 -2.76
CA LEU A 62 -12.53 14.04 -3.55
C LEU A 62 -12.62 15.30 -2.68
N ARG A 63 -12.57 15.18 -1.34
CA ARG A 63 -12.63 16.34 -0.46
C ARG A 63 -11.40 17.21 -0.64
N ARG A 64 -11.64 18.50 -0.86
CA ARG A 64 -10.60 19.53 -0.77
C ARG A 64 -10.21 19.75 0.69
N LYS A 65 -8.96 20.17 0.92
CA LYS A 65 -8.50 20.57 2.26
C LYS A 65 -9.40 21.71 2.76
N SER A 66 -9.92 21.59 3.98
CA SER A 66 -10.82 22.58 4.57
C SER A 66 -10.10 23.88 4.97
N GLY A 67 -8.77 23.86 5.11
CA GLY A 67 -7.98 24.99 5.61
C GLY A 67 -8.20 25.33 7.08
N ARG A 68 -9.11 24.63 7.78
CA ARG A 68 -9.40 24.86 9.20
C ARG A 68 -8.27 24.28 10.05
N LYS A 69 -7.83 25.04 11.05
CA LYS A 69 -6.92 24.51 12.07
C LYS A 69 -7.61 23.38 12.83
N PRO A 70 -6.89 22.33 13.24
CA PRO A 70 -7.42 21.32 14.16
C PRO A 70 -7.93 21.98 15.44
N GLY A 71 -9.07 21.52 15.97
CA GLY A 71 -9.67 22.03 17.20
C GLY A 71 -11.15 22.34 17.06
N GLY A 72 -11.70 22.91 18.14
CA GLY A 72 -13.09 23.36 18.19
C GLY A 72 -13.39 24.50 17.21
N GLN A 73 -14.67 24.86 17.12
CA GLN A 73 -15.08 26.03 16.35
C GLN A 73 -14.48 27.32 16.96
N PRO A 74 -14.17 28.34 16.15
CA PRO A 74 -13.70 29.62 16.66
C PRO A 74 -14.64 30.19 17.73
N GLY A 75 -14.07 30.63 18.85
CA GLY A 75 -14.83 31.18 19.99
C GLY A 75 -15.28 30.13 21.03
N HIS A 76 -15.19 28.83 20.74
CA HIS A 76 -15.45 27.80 21.75
C HIS A 76 -14.22 27.61 22.63
N GLN A 77 -14.40 27.75 23.95
CA GLN A 77 -13.37 27.38 24.90
C GLN A 77 -13.20 25.87 24.89
N GLY A 78 -11.97 25.40 24.73
CA GLY A 78 -11.66 23.98 24.84
C GLY A 78 -11.79 23.52 26.29
N SER A 79 -12.45 22.39 26.51
CA SER A 79 -12.43 21.68 27.79
C SER A 79 -11.50 20.49 27.67
N THR A 80 -10.25 20.63 28.13
CA THR A 80 -9.37 19.47 28.27
C THR A 80 -9.84 18.65 29.46
N LEU A 81 -10.10 17.36 29.22
CA LEU A 81 -10.52 16.43 30.24
C LEU A 81 -9.35 16.18 31.21
N ALA A 82 -9.52 16.56 32.47
CA ALA A 82 -8.52 16.39 33.52
C ALA A 82 -8.77 15.09 34.31
N GLN A 83 -7.71 14.45 34.80
CA GLN A 83 -7.86 13.30 35.70
C GLN A 83 -8.71 13.69 36.91
N VAL A 84 -9.71 12.87 37.23
CA VAL A 84 -10.55 13.04 38.41
C VAL A 84 -9.79 12.57 39.64
N ALA A 85 -9.97 13.27 40.76
CA ALA A 85 -9.28 12.92 42.01
C ALA A 85 -9.73 11.56 42.56
N ASP A 86 -11.01 11.21 42.35
CA ASP A 86 -11.61 9.97 42.84
C ASP A 86 -12.39 9.24 41.74
N PRO A 87 -11.76 8.26 41.04
CA PRO A 87 -12.43 7.48 40.02
C PRO A 87 -13.25 6.34 40.64
N ASN A 88 -14.31 5.92 39.94
CA ASN A 88 -15.17 4.81 40.38
C ASN A 88 -14.41 3.49 40.55
N GLU A 89 -13.41 3.23 39.71
CA GLU A 89 -12.59 2.02 39.74
C GLU A 89 -11.11 2.36 39.59
N ARG A 90 -10.25 1.68 40.36
CA ARG A 90 -8.79 1.76 40.25
C ARG A 90 -8.24 0.37 39.96
N ARG A 91 -7.53 0.20 38.84
CA ARG A 91 -6.82 -1.04 38.50
C ARG A 91 -5.31 -0.82 38.60
N ARG A 92 -4.64 -1.68 39.36
CA ARG A 92 -3.18 -1.72 39.41
C ARG A 92 -2.68 -2.67 38.33
N HIS A 93 -1.70 -2.21 37.56
CA HIS A 93 -1.02 -3.02 36.57
C HIS A 93 0.43 -3.15 36.98
N GLU A 94 0.84 -4.36 37.33
CA GLU A 94 2.21 -4.68 37.70
C GLU A 94 2.85 -5.45 36.54
N PRO A 95 4.17 -5.29 36.32
CA PRO A 95 4.87 -6.12 35.36
C PRO A 95 4.78 -7.59 35.79
N GLY A 96 4.69 -8.48 34.82
CA GLY A 96 4.96 -9.90 35.05
C GLY A 96 6.44 -10.14 35.36
N PRO A 97 6.93 -11.39 35.19
CA PRO A 97 8.33 -11.70 35.40
C PRO A 97 9.27 -10.82 34.56
N CYS A 98 10.49 -10.64 35.05
CA CYS A 98 11.52 -9.85 34.37
C CYS A 98 11.73 -10.32 32.93
N ALA A 99 11.60 -9.41 31.96
CA ALA A 99 11.78 -9.73 30.55
C ALA A 99 13.22 -10.17 30.18
N GLY A 100 14.20 -9.87 31.04
CA GLY A 100 15.60 -10.25 30.85
C GLY A 100 15.96 -11.60 31.46
N CYS A 101 15.71 -11.79 32.77
CA CYS A 101 16.11 -13.00 33.50
C CYS A 101 14.96 -13.95 33.84
N GLY A 102 13.70 -13.56 33.62
CA GLY A 102 12.52 -14.38 33.90
C GLY A 102 12.17 -14.52 35.39
N SER A 103 12.91 -13.87 36.30
CA SER A 103 12.60 -13.89 37.73
C SER A 103 11.29 -13.16 38.03
N ASP A 104 10.58 -13.66 39.05
CA ASP A 104 9.37 -13.00 39.55
C ASP A 104 9.72 -11.61 40.14
N LEU A 105 8.81 -10.65 39.93
CA LEU A 105 8.93 -9.26 40.38
C LEU A 105 7.90 -8.90 41.45
N ALA A 106 7.05 -9.84 41.89
CA ALA A 106 5.95 -9.57 42.83
C ALA A 106 6.39 -8.87 44.14
N GLU A 107 7.61 -9.14 44.63
CA GLU A 107 8.14 -8.55 45.86
C GLU A 107 9.30 -7.56 45.62
N ALA A 108 9.58 -7.22 44.37
CA ALA A 108 10.64 -6.28 44.04
C ALA A 108 10.25 -4.85 44.47
N PRO A 109 11.22 -4.01 44.90
CA PRO A 109 10.93 -2.61 45.22
C PRO A 109 10.45 -1.85 43.97
N GLU A 110 9.44 -1.00 44.14
CA GLU A 110 8.90 -0.19 43.05
C GLU A 110 9.90 0.87 42.60
N ALA A 111 10.38 0.74 41.36
CA ALA A 111 11.31 1.71 40.77
C ALA A 111 10.59 2.95 40.19
N GLY A 112 9.28 2.86 39.92
CA GLY A 112 8.47 3.96 39.43
C GLY A 112 7.05 3.54 39.07
N MET A 113 6.16 4.54 38.95
CA MET A 113 4.76 4.36 38.59
C MET A 113 4.35 5.37 37.50
N GLU A 114 3.54 4.91 36.56
CA GLU A 114 2.77 5.75 35.65
C GLU A 114 1.27 5.54 35.93
N ARG A 115 0.47 6.61 35.86
CA ARG A 115 -0.99 6.52 36.01
C ARG A 115 -1.70 7.12 34.81
N ARG A 116 -2.72 6.41 34.32
CA ARG A 116 -3.61 6.84 33.23
C ARG A 116 -5.07 6.71 33.67
N GLN A 117 -5.92 7.64 33.24
CA GLN A 117 -7.37 7.55 33.43
C GLN A 117 -8.06 7.39 32.08
N VAL A 118 -8.96 6.43 32.02
CA VAL A 118 -9.89 6.22 30.91
C VAL A 118 -11.26 6.76 31.35
N PHE A 119 -11.96 7.47 30.46
CA PHE A 119 -13.28 8.06 30.70
C PHE A 119 -14.35 7.34 29.89
#